data_AF-A0A366KM72-F1
#
_entry.id   AF-A0A366KM72-F1
#
_cell.length_a   1.000
_cell.length_b   1.000
_cell.length_c   1.000
_cell.angle_alpha   90.00
_cell.angle_beta   90.00
_cell.angle_gamma   90.00
#
_symmetry.space_group_name_H-M   'P 1'
#
loop_
_entity.id
_entity.type
_entity.pdbx_description
1 polymer ?
#
loop_
_entity_poly.entity_id
_entity_poly.type
_entity_poly.pdbx_seq_one_letter_code
_entity_poly.pdbx_strand_id
1 'polypeptide(L)'
;MEPYSYQTIDLSYLKELSMGDTGYELEMAEKFVELVSDEMIQLAAYLEGGDIEALKRLVHKMRSTIYLMGLRPKLIIAIEAIEYEKLAAEQLKFHVDAILTVCRKAKEEVLLFLDKTR
;
A
#
# COMPACT_ATOMS: atom_id res chain seq x y z
N MET A 1 -8.39 5.58 25.51
CA MET A 1 -7.41 5.39 24.43
C MET A 1 -7.70 6.45 23.39
N GLU A 2 -6.76 7.36 23.14
CA GLU A 2 -6.89 8.27 21.99
C GLU A 2 -6.91 7.43 20.71
N PRO A 3 -7.79 7.72 19.74
CA PRO A 3 -7.76 7.03 18.47
C PRO A 3 -6.41 7.31 17.82
N TYR A 4 -5.70 6.25 17.43
CA TYR A 4 -4.47 6.35 16.66
C TYR A 4 -4.74 7.21 15.41
N SER A 5 -4.37 8.50 15.45
CA SER A 5 -4.54 9.40 14.33
C SER A 5 -3.29 9.29 13.45
N TYR A 6 -3.33 8.31 12.56
CA TYR A 6 -2.38 8.21 11.46
C TYR A 6 -2.86 9.09 10.30
N GLN A 7 -1.93 9.65 9.53
CA GLN A 7 -2.27 10.54 8.41
C GLN A 7 -2.56 9.73 7.13
N THR A 8 -1.99 8.54 7.02
CA THR A 8 -1.99 7.73 5.80
C THR A 8 -2.77 6.43 5.96
N ILE A 9 -2.49 5.63 6.98
CA ILE A 9 -3.18 4.35 7.22
C ILE A 9 -4.49 4.54 7.99
N ASP A 10 -5.43 3.65 7.74
CA ASP A 10 -6.65 3.49 8.53
C ASP A 10 -6.71 2.05 9.04
N LEU A 11 -6.55 1.88 10.35
CA LEU A 11 -6.54 0.58 11.03
C LEU A 11 -7.95 0.07 11.35
N SER A 12 -9.02 0.79 11.00
CA SER A 12 -10.40 0.40 11.30
C SER A 12 -10.72 -0.96 10.69
N TYR A 13 -10.34 -1.17 9.42
CA TYR A 13 -10.54 -2.45 8.74
C TYR A 13 -9.75 -3.59 9.41
N LEU A 14 -8.49 -3.32 9.79
CA LEU A 14 -7.66 -4.31 10.48
C LEU A 14 -8.25 -4.72 11.84
N LYS A 15 -8.77 -3.76 12.60
CA LYS A 15 -9.42 -3.99 13.90
C LYS A 15 -10.74 -4.73 13.80
N GLU A 16 -11.53 -4.42 12.77
CA GLU A 16 -12.77 -5.17 12.49
C GLU A 16 -12.45 -6.62 12.13
N LEU A 17 -11.42 -6.83 11.30
CA LEU A 17 -10.99 -8.15 10.87
C LEU A 17 -10.36 -8.97 12.01
N SER A 18 -9.61 -8.34 12.90
CA SER A 18 -8.96 -9.01 14.03
C SER A 18 -9.94 -9.44 15.13
N MET A 19 -11.11 -8.83 15.20
CA MET A 19 -12.08 -9.01 16.30
C MET A 19 -11.45 -8.79 17.70
N GLY A 20 -10.40 -7.95 17.79
CA GLY A 20 -9.67 -7.68 19.03
C GLY A 20 -8.49 -8.62 19.31
N ASP A 21 -8.13 -9.50 18.37
CA ASP A 21 -6.89 -10.28 18.44
C ASP A 21 -5.68 -9.42 18.06
N THR A 22 -5.00 -8.89 19.07
CA THR A 22 -3.79 -8.08 18.88
C THR A 22 -2.64 -8.87 18.23
N GLY A 23 -2.55 -10.18 18.45
CA GLY A 23 -1.54 -11.01 17.80
C GLY A 23 -1.75 -11.07 16.29
N TYR A 24 -3.01 -11.22 15.87
CA TYR A 24 -3.39 -11.15 14.46
C TYR A 24 -3.12 -9.76 13.84
N GLU A 25 -3.41 -8.67 14.57
CA GLU A 25 -3.12 -7.31 14.08
C GLU A 25 -1.63 -7.10 13.82
N LEU A 26 -0.77 -7.59 14.73
CA LEU A 26 0.69 -7.52 14.58
C LEU A 26 1.17 -8.36 13.39
N GLU A 27 0.71 -9.61 13.27
CA GLU A 27 1.08 -10.49 12.16
C GLU A 27 0.74 -9.86 10.81
N MET A 28 -0.48 -9.32 10.67
CA MET A 28 -0.94 -8.69 9.45
C MET A 28 -0.20 -7.38 9.16
N ALA A 29 0.15 -6.62 10.19
CA ALA A 29 0.98 -5.42 10.06
C ALA A 29 2.42 -5.72 9.61
N GLU A 30 3.05 -6.77 10.17
CA GLU A 30 4.37 -7.23 9.75
C GLU A 30 4.34 -7.70 8.29
N LYS A 31 3.36 -8.52 7.92
CA LYS A 31 3.17 -9.00 6.55
C LYS A 31 2.92 -7.87 5.56
N PHE A 32 2.17 -6.83 5.96
CA PHE A 32 2.00 -5.64 5.15
C PHE A 32 3.33 -4.95 4.84
N VAL A 33 4.19 -4.77 5.85
CA VAL A 33 5.49 -4.11 5.70
C VAL A 33 6.39 -4.88 4.73
N GLU A 34 6.41 -6.20 4.81
CA GLU A 34 7.17 -7.06 3.88
C GLU A 34 6.64 -6.90 2.45
N LEU A 35 5.34 -7.13 2.24
CA LEU A 35 4.70 -7.09 0.93
C LEU A 35 4.86 -5.72 0.27
N VAL A 36 4.56 -4.63 0.99
CA VAL A 36 4.62 -3.29 0.42
C VAL A 36 6.05 -2.88 0.08
N SER A 37 7.06 -3.38 0.81
CA SER A 37 8.46 -3.12 0.50
C SER A 37 8.87 -3.77 -0.82
N ASP A 38 8.53 -5.05 -0.99
CA ASP A 38 8.83 -5.79 -2.22
C ASP A 38 8.06 -5.22 -3.41
N GLU A 39 6.79 -4.87 -3.22
CA GLU A 39 5.95 -4.28 -4.24
C GLU A 39 6.48 -2.91 -4.69
N MET A 40 6.92 -2.04 -3.77
CA MET A 40 7.53 -0.76 -4.14
C MET A 40 8.80 -0.92 -4.98
N ILE A 41 9.66 -1.89 -4.64
CA ILE A 41 10.89 -2.18 -5.42
C ILE A 41 10.52 -2.64 -6.83
N GLN A 42 9.57 -3.57 -6.94
CA GLN A 42 9.11 -4.08 -8.23
C GLN A 42 8.45 -2.99 -9.08
N LEU A 43 7.66 -2.11 -8.46
CA LEU A 43 6.96 -1.02 -9.15
C LEU A 43 7.96 -0.06 -9.81
N ALA A 44 9.02 0.30 -9.09
CA ALA A 44 10.10 1.14 -9.62
C ALA A 44 10.85 0.42 -10.76
N ALA A 45 11.19 -0.85 -10.56
CA ALA A 45 11.91 -1.64 -11.57
C ALA A 45 11.11 -1.83 -12.87
N TYR A 46 9.80 -2.11 -12.78
CA TYR A 46 8.96 -2.25 -13.97
C TYR A 46 8.75 -0.92 -14.70
N LEU A 47 8.68 0.20 -13.97
CA LEU A 47 8.61 1.52 -14.59
C LEU A 47 9.91 1.83 -15.37
N GLU A 48 11.07 1.63 -14.74
CA GLU A 48 12.38 1.88 -15.36
C GLU A 48 12.65 0.94 -16.54
N GLY A 49 12.24 -0.33 -16.42
CA GLY A 49 12.37 -1.34 -17.48
C GLY A 49 11.33 -1.20 -18.59
N GLY A 50 10.31 -0.35 -18.43
CA GLY A 50 9.22 -0.18 -19.40
C GLY A 50 8.28 -1.38 -19.51
N ASP A 51 8.26 -2.29 -18.53
CA ASP A 51 7.39 -3.47 -18.53
C ASP A 51 5.99 -3.11 -17.99
N ILE A 52 5.20 -2.49 -18.87
CA ILE A 52 3.86 -2.00 -18.56
C ILE A 52 2.94 -3.13 -18.11
N GLU A 53 3.06 -4.30 -18.73
CA GLU A 53 2.20 -5.45 -18.41
C GLU A 53 2.53 -6.02 -17.03
N ALA A 54 3.81 -6.09 -16.64
CA ALA A 54 4.19 -6.45 -15.27
C ALA A 54 3.72 -5.41 -14.26
N LEU A 55 3.80 -4.12 -14.61
CA LEU A 55 3.35 -3.02 -13.77
C LEU A 55 1.84 -3.11 -13.49
N LYS A 56 1.03 -3.38 -14.52
CA LYS A 56 -0.42 -3.62 -14.40
C LYS A 56 -0.75 -4.80 -13.48
N ARG A 57 -0.07 -5.94 -13.66
CA ARG A 57 -0.27 -7.12 -12.80
C ARG A 57 0.12 -6.83 -11.35
N LEU A 58 1.18 -6.06 -11.14
CA LEU A 58 1.64 -5.69 -9.81
C LEU A 58 0.61 -4.80 -9.11
N VAL A 59 0.17 -3.71 -9.73
CA VAL A 59 -0.82 -2.81 -9.09
C VAL A 59 -2.16 -3.50 -8.82
N HIS A 60 -2.53 -4.48 -9.64
CA HIS A 60 -3.68 -5.34 -9.38
C HIS A 60 -3.52 -6.13 -8.08
N LYS A 61 -2.38 -6.80 -7.91
CA LYS A 61 -2.05 -7.55 -6.71
C LYS A 61 -2.01 -6.64 -5.47
N MET A 62 -1.44 -5.44 -5.60
CA MET A 62 -1.31 -4.45 -4.53
C MET A 62 -2.68 -4.06 -3.93
N ARG A 63 -3.80 -4.17 -4.66
CA ARG A 63 -5.15 -3.91 -4.13
C ARG A 63 -5.39 -4.63 -2.81
N SER A 64 -4.99 -5.90 -2.73
CA SER A 64 -5.14 -6.69 -1.49
C SER A 64 -4.30 -6.13 -0.35
N THR A 65 -3.03 -5.81 -0.61
CA THR A 65 -2.09 -5.21 0.36
C THR A 65 -2.59 -3.86 0.86
N ILE A 66 -3.08 -2.99 -0.04
CA ILE A 66 -3.51 -1.62 0.32
C ILE A 66 -4.85 -1.59 1.05
N TYR A 67 -5.72 -2.59 0.83
CA TYR A 67 -7.00 -2.69 1.54
C TYR A 67 -6.82 -3.02 3.01
N LEU A 68 -5.82 -3.85 3.34
CA LEU A 68 -5.51 -4.25 4.70
C LEU A 68 -5.24 -3.05 5.62
N MET A 69 -4.58 -2.01 5.10
CA MET A 69 -4.22 -0.80 5.85
C MET A 69 -5.09 0.42 5.50
N GLY A 70 -6.25 0.19 4.88
CA GLY A 70 -7.22 1.26 4.60
C GLY A 70 -6.74 2.32 3.59
N LEU A 71 -5.77 1.99 2.74
CA LEU A 71 -5.16 2.92 1.78
C LEU A 71 -6.00 3.11 0.51
N ARG A 72 -7.09 2.35 0.36
CA ARG A 72 -7.98 2.40 -0.82
C ARG A 72 -8.33 3.83 -1.24
N PRO A 73 -8.83 4.73 -0.37
CA PRO A 73 -9.26 6.06 -0.79
C PRO A 73 -8.13 6.92 -1.37
N LYS A 74 -6.87 6.62 -1.01
CA LYS A 74 -5.69 7.37 -1.45
C LYS A 74 -5.06 6.81 -2.73
N LEU A 75 -5.25 5.52 -3.00
CA LEU A 75 -4.51 4.81 -4.06
C LEU A 75 -5.38 4.31 -5.22
N ILE A 76 -6.69 4.18 -5.02
CA ILE A 76 -7.58 3.54 -6.00
C ILE A 76 -7.53 4.20 -7.39
N ILE A 77 -7.50 5.54 -7.43
CA ILE A 77 -7.44 6.30 -8.69
C ILE A 77 -6.14 6.01 -9.45
N ALA A 78 -5.00 5.99 -8.75
CA ALA A 78 -3.71 5.72 -9.38
C ALA A 78 -3.59 4.27 -9.85
N ILE A 79 -4.11 3.32 -9.07
CA ILE A 79 -4.15 1.89 -9.44
C ILE A 79 -5.02 1.69 -10.68
N GLU A 80 -6.23 2.25 -10.70
CA GLU A 80 -7.17 2.10 -11.82
C GLU A 80 -6.65 2.74 -13.11
N ALA A 81 -6.02 3.91 -13.00
CA ALA A 81 -5.37 4.56 -14.13
C ALA A 81 -4.30 3.65 -14.74
N ILE A 82 -3.45 3.05 -13.92
CA ILE A 82 -2.40 2.14 -14.39
C ILE A 82 -3.00 0.86 -14.99
N GLU A 83 -4.00 0.26 -14.36
CA GLU A 83 -4.59 -1.02 -14.83
C GLU A 83 -5.30 -0.87 -16.17
N TYR A 84 -6.15 0.15 -16.29
CA TYR A 84 -7.18 0.20 -17.34
C TYR A 84 -6.93 1.28 -18.39
N GLU A 85 -6.19 2.34 -18.08
CA GLU A 85 -5.99 3.43 -19.02
C GLU A 85 -4.77 3.20 -19.93
N LYS A 86 -4.79 3.91 -21.06
CA LYS A 86 -3.63 4.03 -21.94
C LYS A 86 -2.89 5.31 -21.60
N LEU A 87 -1.91 5.20 -20.71
CA LEU A 87 -1.15 6.33 -20.19
C LEU A 87 0.07 6.64 -21.07
N ALA A 88 0.39 7.93 -21.23
CA ALA A 88 1.72 8.34 -21.67
C ALA A 88 2.75 8.06 -20.56
N ALA A 89 4.03 7.98 -20.93
CA ALA A 89 5.12 7.67 -19.98
C ALA A 89 5.15 8.61 -18.76
N GLU A 90 4.91 9.91 -18.97
CA GLU A 90 4.87 10.90 -17.89
C GLU A 90 3.69 10.67 -16.93
N GLN A 91 2.51 10.33 -17.45
CA GLN A 91 1.32 10.04 -16.65
C GLN A 91 1.51 8.74 -15.86
N LEU A 92 2.06 7.71 -16.50
CA LEU A 92 2.39 6.46 -15.84
C LEU A 92 3.35 6.69 -14.68
N LYS A 93 4.43 7.45 -14.92
CA LYS A 93 5.39 7.82 -13.88
C LYS A 93 4.72 8.59 -12.75
N PHE A 94 3.85 9.55 -13.06
CA PHE A 94 3.10 10.30 -12.06
C PHE A 94 2.28 9.40 -11.13
N HIS A 95 1.55 8.43 -11.69
CA HIS A 95 0.76 7.49 -10.89
C HIS A 95 1.63 6.53 -10.07
N VAL A 96 2.74 6.04 -10.64
CA VAL A 96 3.71 5.20 -9.93
C VAL A 96 4.33 5.97 -8.75
N ASP A 97 4.77 7.21 -8.96
CA ASP A 97 5.35 8.05 -7.91
C ASP A 97 4.34 8.34 -6.79
N ALA A 98 3.06 8.54 -7.13
CA ALA A 98 1.99 8.70 -6.16
C ALA A 98 1.81 7.44 -5.29
N ILE A 99 1.80 6.25 -5.92
CA ILE A 99 1.73 4.97 -5.21
C ILE A 99 2.93 4.81 -4.27
N LEU A 100 4.15 5.00 -4.77
CA LEU A 100 5.37 4.89 -3.96
C LEU A 100 5.37 5.85 -2.76
N THR A 101 4.88 7.07 -2.96
CA THR A 101 4.84 8.08 -1.89
C THR A 101 3.88 7.69 -0.78
N VAL A 102 2.68 7.24 -1.13
CA VAL A 102 1.67 6.82 -0.14
C VAL A 102 2.10 5.53 0.54
N CYS A 103 2.60 4.53 -0.20
CA CYS A 103 3.08 3.27 0.35
C CYS A 103 4.25 3.46 1.32
N ARG A 104 5.18 4.39 1.03
CA ARG A 104 6.29 4.73 1.93
C ARG A 104 5.79 5.30 3.26
N LYS A 105 4.90 6.29 3.20
CA LYS A 105 4.30 6.89 4.41
C LYS A 105 3.49 5.86 5.21
N ALA A 106 2.74 5.01 4.52
CA ALA A 106 1.97 3.95 5.15
C ALA A 106 2.88 2.95 5.88
N LYS A 107 3.98 2.53 5.24
CA LYS A 107 4.98 1.66 5.86
C LYS A 107 5.57 2.28 7.13
N GLU A 108 5.92 3.58 7.09
CA GLU A 108 6.44 4.29 8.26
C GLU A 108 5.42 4.30 9.41
N GLU A 109 4.15 4.58 9.13
CA GLU A 109 3.08 4.57 10.13
C GLU A 109 2.80 3.16 10.70
N VAL A 110 2.88 2.11 9.87
CA VAL A 110 2.74 0.72 10.34
C VAL A 110 3.92 0.29 11.21
N LEU A 111 5.15 0.70 10.86
CA LEU A 111 6.32 0.45 11.71
C LEU A 111 6.18 1.12 13.08
N LEU A 112 5.66 2.36 13.12
CA LEU A 112 5.34 3.05 14.38
C LEU A 112 4.24 2.32 15.18
N PHE A 113 3.25 1.75 14.51
CA PHE A 113 2.22 0.93 15.15
C PHE A 113 2.82 -0.34 15.78
N LEU A 114 3.70 -1.05 15.06
CA LEU A 114 4.38 -2.25 15.55
C LEU A 114 5.26 -1.95 16.76
N ASP A 115 6.01 -0.85 16.74
CA ASP A 115 6.90 -0.44 17.84
C ASP A 115 6.13 -0.10 19.12
N LYS A 116 4.96 0.55 18.99
CA LYS A 116 4.12 0.93 20.15
C LYS A 116 3.34 -0.22 20.79
N THR A 117 3.19 -1.33 20.07
CA THR A 117 2.37 -2.48 20.48
C THR A 117 3.24 -3.63 21.02
N ARG A 118 4.57 -3.51 20.92
CA ARG A 118 5.57 -4.40 21.50
C ARG A 118 5.97 -3.94 22.90
#